data_AF-A0A1H3KJZ7-F1
#
_entry.id   AF-A0A1H3KJZ7-F1
#
_cell.length_a   1.000
_cell.length_b   1.000
_cell.length_c   1.000
_cell.angle_alpha   90.00
_cell.angle_beta   90.00
_cell.angle_gamma   90.00
#
_symmetry.space_group_name_H-M   'P 1'
#
loop_
_entity.id
_entity.type
_entity.pdbx_description
1 polymer ?
#
loop_
_entity_poly.entity_id
_entity_poly.type
_entity_poly.pdbx_seq_one_letter_code
_entity_poly.pdbx_strand_id
1 'polypeptide(L)'
;MKTVKRIACSFMALALVVGLTACSAKPFDHQTMVDYAEEEDLYELDEPEDFMVEYGELLGGSGGDGVYISCDGKDAQYIYDKDINRMGDFPDYDVDEATTMFFASKNGYGLFFVITFEETKDAEKFYKKYTDAFASDSEEGKSKGITYSLEHGGGTKSKESYFGAYLNGNTVLVVRAMVEETDYVDGICKAYGVKSPTKVK
;
A
#
# COMPACT_ATOMS: atom_id res chain seq x y z
N MET A 1 32.46 0.45 55.69
CA MET A 1 32.50 0.32 54.22
C MET A 1 31.66 -0.88 53.77
N LYS A 2 30.34 -0.73 53.61
CA LYS A 2 29.45 -1.77 53.05
C LYS A 2 28.24 -1.13 52.37
N THR A 3 28.46 -0.41 51.27
CA THR A 3 27.35 0.22 50.51
C THR A 3 27.62 0.32 49.01
N VAL A 4 28.26 -0.70 48.40
CA VAL A 4 28.60 -0.68 46.95
C VAL A 4 28.08 -1.92 46.19
N LYS A 5 27.19 -2.75 46.78
CA LYS A 5 26.73 -4.01 46.14
C LYS A 5 25.25 -4.09 45.74
N ARG A 6 24.55 -2.97 45.49
CA ARG A 6 23.12 -3.01 45.11
C ARG A 6 22.69 -2.22 43.85
N ILE A 7 23.62 -1.75 43.01
CA ILE A 7 23.26 -0.97 41.80
C ILE A 7 23.49 -1.75 40.48
N ALA A 8 23.98 -2.99 40.54
CA ALA A 8 24.35 -3.73 39.32
C ALA A 8 23.22 -4.55 38.67
N CYS A 9 22.03 -4.70 39.29
CA CYS A 9 20.96 -5.54 38.74
C CYS A 9 19.82 -4.76 38.05
N SER A 10 19.80 -3.42 38.12
CA SER A 10 18.70 -2.62 37.55
C SER A 10 19.01 -2.06 36.15
N PHE A 11 20.27 -2.09 35.71
CA PHE A 11 20.64 -1.64 34.35
C PHE A 11 20.69 -2.78 33.32
N MET A 12 20.75 -4.05 33.76
CA MET A 12 20.73 -5.20 32.84
C MET A 12 19.33 -5.57 32.35
N ALA A 13 18.27 -5.14 33.04
CA ALA A 13 16.89 -5.34 32.58
C ALA A 13 16.45 -4.28 31.55
N LEU A 14 17.08 -3.10 31.52
CA LEU A 14 16.75 -2.07 30.53
C LEU A 14 17.48 -2.29 29.19
N ALA A 15 18.65 -2.95 29.21
CA ALA A 15 19.38 -3.31 27.98
C ALA A 15 18.77 -4.51 27.23
N LEU A 16 17.92 -5.30 27.89
CA LEU A 16 17.23 -6.45 27.28
C LEU A 16 15.89 -6.10 26.62
N VAL A 17 15.38 -4.88 26.81
CA VAL A 17 14.18 -4.37 26.11
C VAL A 17 14.55 -3.58 24.85
N VAL A 18 15.80 -3.14 24.71
CA VAL A 18 16.30 -2.43 23.51
C VAL A 18 16.89 -3.41 22.47
N GLY A 19 17.04 -4.69 22.82
CA GLY A 19 17.58 -5.74 21.94
C GLY A 19 16.54 -6.50 21.10
N LEU A 20 15.25 -6.19 21.26
CA LEU A 20 14.21 -6.54 20.30
C LEU A 20 13.95 -5.33 19.39
N THR A 21 15.01 -4.76 18.81
CA THR A 21 14.84 -4.24 17.45
C THR A 21 14.39 -5.44 16.65
N ALA A 22 13.07 -5.58 16.52
CA ALA A 22 12.46 -6.28 15.42
C ALA A 22 13.37 -6.01 14.22
N CYS A 23 13.81 -7.05 13.53
CA CYS A 23 14.12 -6.87 12.12
C CYS A 23 12.83 -6.24 11.56
N SER A 24 12.74 -4.91 11.51
CA SER A 24 11.65 -4.27 10.82
C SER A 24 11.83 -4.81 9.42
N ALA A 25 10.83 -5.55 8.94
CA ALA A 25 10.83 -5.89 7.54
C ALA A 25 11.06 -4.57 6.80
N LYS A 26 11.93 -4.60 5.78
CA LYS A 26 12.16 -3.41 4.97
C LYS A 26 10.79 -2.87 4.56
N PRO A 27 10.55 -1.55 4.63
CA PRO A 27 9.31 -0.96 4.12
C PRO A 27 9.04 -1.43 2.68
N PHE A 28 7.79 -1.32 2.22
CA PHE A 28 7.51 -1.64 0.82
C PHE A 28 8.33 -0.70 -0.08
N ASP A 29 9.00 -1.29 -1.06
CA ASP A 29 9.89 -0.56 -1.96
C ASP A 29 9.08 -0.11 -3.18
N HIS A 30 9.01 1.19 -3.40
CA HIS A 30 8.30 1.81 -4.51
C HIS A 30 8.79 1.32 -5.87
N GLN A 31 10.10 1.05 -5.99
CA GLN A 31 10.69 0.48 -7.20
C GLN A 31 10.08 -0.88 -7.56
N THR A 32 9.58 -1.65 -6.58
CA THR A 32 8.89 -2.92 -6.87
C THR A 32 7.58 -2.72 -7.66
N MET A 33 6.87 -1.61 -7.45
CA MET A 33 5.67 -1.28 -8.24
C MET A 33 6.06 -0.73 -9.62
N VAL A 34 7.13 0.07 -9.69
CA VAL A 34 7.68 0.57 -10.96
C VAL A 34 8.15 -0.59 -11.85
N ASP A 35 8.99 -1.49 -11.33
CA ASP A 35 9.49 -2.66 -12.07
C ASP A 35 8.32 -3.53 -12.57
N TYR A 36 7.29 -3.71 -11.74
CA TYR A 36 6.09 -4.46 -12.14
C TYR A 36 5.30 -3.73 -13.23
N ALA A 37 5.16 -2.41 -13.15
CA ALA A 37 4.47 -1.61 -14.17
C ALA A 37 5.21 -1.65 -15.51
N GLU A 38 6.55 -1.56 -15.49
CA GLU A 38 7.40 -1.69 -16.68
C GLU A 38 7.33 -3.10 -17.29
N GLU A 39 7.32 -4.16 -16.46
CA GLU A 39 7.14 -5.54 -16.91
C GLU A 39 5.81 -5.78 -17.62
N GLU A 40 4.77 -5.02 -17.25
CA GLU A 40 3.44 -5.07 -17.83
C GLU A 40 3.23 -4.00 -18.94
N ASP A 41 4.30 -3.36 -19.41
CA ASP A 41 4.30 -2.34 -20.46
C ASP A 41 3.33 -1.14 -20.17
N LEU A 42 3.16 -0.76 -18.90
CA LEU A 42 2.35 0.39 -18.51
C LEU A 42 3.07 1.72 -18.81
N TYR A 43 2.29 2.76 -19.09
CA TYR A 43 2.83 4.07 -19.43
C TYR A 43 3.21 4.87 -18.17
N GLU A 44 4.46 5.31 -18.07
CA GLU A 44 4.90 6.24 -17.03
C GLU A 44 4.43 7.66 -17.33
N LEU A 45 3.89 8.35 -16.33
CA LEU A 45 3.53 9.76 -16.43
C LEU A 45 4.70 10.65 -16.02
N ASP A 46 4.90 11.74 -16.77
CA ASP A 46 5.92 12.74 -16.46
C ASP A 46 5.54 13.62 -15.26
N GLU A 47 4.24 13.89 -15.08
CA GLU A 47 3.73 14.85 -14.09
C GLU A 47 2.55 14.25 -13.29
N PRO A 48 2.50 14.41 -11.96
CA PRO A 48 1.45 13.82 -11.12
C PRO A 48 0.07 14.42 -11.37
N GLU A 49 -0.01 15.64 -11.93
CA GLU A 49 -1.28 16.26 -12.29
C GLU A 49 -2.04 15.56 -13.43
N ASP A 50 -1.33 14.79 -14.26
CA ASP A 50 -1.90 14.08 -15.40
C ASP A 50 -2.56 12.75 -15.00
N PHE A 51 -2.25 12.21 -13.82
CA PHE A 51 -2.72 10.88 -13.40
C PHE A 51 -4.24 10.76 -13.43
N MET A 52 -4.95 11.75 -12.90
CA MET A 52 -6.41 11.71 -12.86
C MET A 52 -7.07 11.97 -14.23
N VAL A 53 -6.37 12.62 -15.16
CA VAL A 53 -6.82 12.78 -16.53
C VAL A 53 -6.77 11.42 -17.23
N GLU A 54 -5.60 10.79 -17.21
CA GLU A 54 -5.36 9.47 -17.81
C GLU A 54 -6.23 8.37 -17.20
N TYR A 55 -6.39 8.38 -15.88
CA TYR A 55 -7.34 7.51 -15.17
C TYR A 55 -8.76 7.61 -15.75
N GLY A 56 -9.21 8.84 -16.05
CA GLY A 56 -10.52 9.10 -16.64
C GLY A 56 -10.63 8.59 -18.08
N GLU A 57 -9.60 8.80 -18.89
CA GLU A 57 -9.54 8.35 -20.29
C GLU A 57 -9.51 6.82 -20.40
N LEU A 58 -8.73 6.15 -19.56
CA LEU A 58 -8.65 4.70 -19.48
C LEU A 58 -9.99 4.07 -19.07
N LEU A 59 -10.67 4.63 -18.06
CA LEU A 59 -12.01 4.18 -17.69
C LEU A 59 -13.06 4.44 -18.78
N GLY A 60 -12.87 5.50 -19.58
CA GLY A 60 -13.69 5.81 -20.74
C GLY A 60 -13.46 4.90 -21.94
N GLY A 61 -12.43 4.05 -21.90
CA GLY A 61 -12.03 3.15 -22.99
C GLY A 61 -11.29 3.85 -24.13
N SER A 62 -10.72 5.04 -23.88
CA SER A 62 -9.98 5.83 -24.87
C SER A 62 -8.46 5.83 -24.68
N GLY A 63 -7.93 5.18 -23.63
CA GLY A 63 -6.50 5.13 -23.31
C GLY A 63 -5.81 3.80 -23.67
N GLY A 64 -4.54 3.67 -23.22
CA GLY A 64 -3.72 2.45 -23.31
C GLY A 64 -4.13 1.36 -22.31
N ASP A 65 -3.21 0.44 -21.98
CA ASP A 65 -3.50 -0.68 -21.07
C ASP A 65 -3.39 -0.29 -19.57
N GLY A 66 -2.66 0.79 -19.28
CA GLY A 66 -2.57 1.39 -17.95
C GLY A 66 -1.50 2.47 -17.84
N VAL A 67 -1.44 3.11 -16.68
CA VAL A 67 -0.50 4.18 -16.35
C VAL A 67 0.07 3.99 -14.95
N TYR A 68 1.26 4.52 -14.70
CA TYR A 68 1.81 4.65 -13.36
C TYR A 68 2.59 5.96 -13.20
N ILE A 69 2.77 6.37 -11.95
CA ILE A 69 3.68 7.44 -11.57
C ILE A 69 4.28 7.14 -10.20
N SER A 70 5.57 7.46 -10.04
CA SER A 70 6.29 7.34 -8.77
C SER A 70 7.02 8.65 -8.48
N CYS A 71 6.70 9.27 -7.34
CA CYS A 71 7.25 10.56 -6.96
C CYS A 71 7.78 10.56 -5.53
N ASP A 72 8.70 11.47 -5.24
CA ASP A 72 9.17 11.81 -3.91
C ASP A 72 8.79 13.24 -3.50
N GLY A 73 8.90 13.54 -2.21
CA GLY A 73 8.75 14.88 -1.66
C GLY A 73 7.43 15.57 -2.01
N LYS A 74 7.51 16.73 -2.68
CA LYS A 74 6.31 17.55 -2.96
C LYS A 74 5.35 16.88 -3.93
N ASP A 75 5.88 16.12 -4.87
CA ASP A 75 5.06 15.46 -5.88
C ASP A 75 4.44 14.18 -5.28
N ALA A 76 5.13 13.52 -4.35
CA ALA A 76 4.52 12.48 -3.52
C ALA A 76 3.35 13.01 -2.68
N GLN A 77 3.53 14.17 -2.05
CA GLN A 77 2.45 14.83 -1.30
C GLN A 77 1.28 15.19 -2.23
N TYR A 78 1.56 15.64 -3.46
CA TYR A 78 0.51 15.92 -4.45
C TYR A 78 -0.30 14.66 -4.77
N ILE A 79 0.35 13.53 -5.05
CA ILE A 79 -0.31 12.24 -5.30
C ILE A 79 -1.20 11.87 -4.10
N TYR A 80 -0.67 11.99 -2.87
CA TYR A 80 -1.46 11.73 -1.67
C TYR A 80 -2.71 12.61 -1.60
N ASP A 81 -2.58 13.92 -1.79
CA ASP A 81 -3.69 14.86 -1.66
C ASP A 81 -4.72 14.72 -2.79
N LYS A 82 -4.29 14.40 -4.02
CA LYS A 82 -5.12 14.47 -5.23
C LYS A 82 -5.65 13.15 -5.72
N ASP A 83 -4.93 12.06 -5.49
CA ASP A 83 -5.29 10.75 -6.01
C ASP A 83 -5.85 9.87 -4.88
N ILE A 84 -5.15 9.84 -3.74
CA ILE A 84 -5.49 8.96 -2.61
C ILE A 84 -6.51 9.63 -1.68
N ASN A 85 -6.27 10.89 -1.29
CA ASN A 85 -7.11 11.68 -0.39
C ASN A 85 -7.95 12.74 -1.11
N ARG A 86 -8.31 12.46 -2.37
CA ARG A 86 -9.04 13.39 -3.25
C ARG A 86 -10.30 14.01 -2.59
N MET A 87 -11.03 13.21 -1.83
CA MET A 87 -12.29 13.60 -1.19
C MET A 87 -12.09 14.23 0.20
N GLY A 88 -10.85 14.29 0.70
CA GLY A 88 -10.54 14.75 2.06
C GLY A 88 -11.04 13.80 3.14
N ASP A 89 -11.26 12.52 2.79
CA ASP A 89 -11.76 11.53 3.74
C ASP A 89 -10.67 11.09 4.73
N PHE A 90 -9.39 11.25 4.40
CA PHE A 90 -8.24 10.97 5.26
C PHE A 90 -7.67 12.27 5.86
N PRO A 91 -7.07 12.22 7.07
CA PRO A 91 -6.33 13.35 7.62
C PRO A 91 -5.15 13.74 6.74
N ASP A 92 -4.72 14.98 6.83
CA ASP A 92 -3.47 15.41 6.21
C ASP A 92 -2.31 14.66 6.89
N TYR A 93 -1.52 13.95 6.09
CA TYR A 93 -0.31 13.26 6.51
C TYR A 93 0.87 13.75 5.67
N ASP A 94 2.06 13.76 6.28
CA ASP A 94 3.31 14.04 5.59
C ASP A 94 3.80 12.74 4.91
N VAL A 95 3.92 12.79 3.57
CA VAL A 95 4.28 11.66 2.71
C VAL A 95 5.65 11.94 2.06
N ASP A 96 6.58 11.00 2.22
CA ASP A 96 7.93 11.05 1.66
C ASP A 96 7.96 10.59 0.20
N GLU A 97 7.22 9.50 -0.10
CA GLU A 97 7.23 8.84 -1.40
C GLU A 97 5.83 8.26 -1.68
N ALA A 98 5.38 8.35 -2.94
CA ALA A 98 4.11 7.81 -3.38
C ALA A 98 4.25 7.24 -4.79
N THR A 99 3.80 6.00 -4.97
CA THR A 99 3.61 5.41 -6.29
C THR A 99 2.16 5.05 -6.46
N THR A 100 1.57 5.46 -7.58
CA THR A 100 0.22 5.07 -7.98
C THR A 100 0.29 4.37 -9.33
N MET A 101 -0.42 3.26 -9.45
CA MET A 101 -0.52 2.47 -10.68
C MET A 101 -1.98 2.16 -10.95
N PHE A 102 -2.41 2.32 -12.20
CA PHE A 102 -3.75 2.01 -12.66
C PHE A 102 -3.71 1.23 -13.97
N PHE A 103 -4.48 0.15 -14.05
CA PHE A 103 -4.70 -0.56 -15.31
C PHE A 103 -6.18 -0.64 -15.61
N ALA A 104 -6.52 -0.65 -16.89
CA ALA A 104 -7.88 -0.84 -17.36
C ALA A 104 -7.87 -1.71 -18.61
N SER A 105 -8.78 -2.68 -18.63
CA SER A 105 -9.00 -3.56 -19.78
C SER A 105 -10.48 -3.88 -19.92
N LYS A 106 -10.83 -4.60 -21.00
CA LYS A 106 -12.18 -5.18 -21.14
C LYS A 106 -12.56 -6.06 -19.94
N ASN A 107 -11.57 -6.72 -19.33
CA ASN A 107 -11.72 -7.64 -18.22
C ASN A 107 -11.81 -6.92 -16.86
N GLY A 108 -11.78 -5.60 -16.81
CA GLY A 108 -11.89 -4.83 -15.56
C GLY A 108 -10.74 -3.86 -15.36
N TYR A 109 -10.61 -3.36 -14.14
CA TYR A 109 -9.60 -2.38 -13.80
C TYR A 109 -9.03 -2.65 -12.41
N GLY A 110 -7.88 -2.07 -12.12
CA GLY A 110 -7.39 -1.98 -10.76
C GLY A 110 -6.51 -0.76 -10.54
N LEU A 111 -6.54 -0.31 -9.30
CA LEU A 111 -5.84 0.83 -8.75
C LEU A 111 -4.99 0.32 -7.59
N PHE A 112 -3.70 0.62 -7.65
CA PHE A 112 -2.72 0.20 -6.67
C PHE A 112 -1.93 1.42 -6.22
N PHE A 113 -1.54 1.42 -4.95
CA PHE A 113 -0.70 2.49 -4.42
C PHE A 113 0.24 1.97 -3.36
N VAL A 114 1.43 2.57 -3.33
CA VAL A 114 2.41 2.45 -2.25
C VAL A 114 2.64 3.85 -1.72
N ILE A 115 2.56 4.00 -0.41
CA ILE A 115 2.69 5.30 0.26
C ILE A 115 3.66 5.14 1.43
N THR A 116 4.80 5.82 1.38
CA THR A 116 5.73 5.93 2.50
C THR A 116 5.48 7.24 3.24
N PHE A 117 5.13 7.12 4.51
CA PHE A 117 4.88 8.25 5.40
C PHE A 117 6.18 8.62 6.14
N GLU A 118 6.37 9.90 6.50
CA GLU A 118 7.52 10.32 7.32
C GLU A 118 7.57 9.55 8.66
N GLU A 119 6.40 9.23 9.21
CA GLU A 119 6.24 8.64 10.54
C GLU A 119 5.41 7.35 10.50
N THR A 120 5.93 6.29 11.10
CA THR A 120 5.24 4.98 11.23
C THR A 120 3.83 5.10 11.81
N LYS A 121 3.63 5.99 12.79
CA LYS A 121 2.33 6.20 13.44
C LYS A 121 1.27 6.73 12.48
N ASP A 122 1.67 7.44 11.43
CA ASP A 122 0.75 8.03 10.46
C ASP A 122 0.39 7.01 9.38
N ALA A 123 1.33 6.17 8.98
CA ALA A 123 1.05 4.94 8.21
C ALA A 123 0.05 4.03 8.94
N GLU A 124 0.22 3.81 10.24
CA GLU A 124 -0.71 3.02 11.07
C GLU A 124 -2.13 3.62 11.11
N LYS A 125 -2.24 4.94 11.27
CA LYS A 125 -3.54 5.64 11.27
C LYS A 125 -4.19 5.62 9.89
N PHE A 126 -3.42 5.87 8.84
CA PHE A 126 -3.90 5.78 7.46
C PHE A 126 -4.42 4.38 7.18
N TYR A 127 -3.61 3.35 7.43
CA TYR A 127 -3.99 1.96 7.25
C TYR A 127 -5.30 1.65 7.96
N LYS A 128 -5.41 1.96 9.26
CA LYS A 128 -6.62 1.69 10.03
C LYS A 128 -7.84 2.40 9.45
N LYS A 129 -7.71 3.68 9.10
CA LYS A 129 -8.82 4.45 8.55
C LYS A 129 -9.23 3.94 7.17
N TYR A 130 -8.26 3.53 6.36
CA TYR A 130 -8.48 2.95 5.04
C TYR A 130 -9.23 1.63 5.15
N THR A 131 -8.81 0.72 6.04
CA THR A 131 -9.50 -0.55 6.26
C THR A 131 -10.88 -0.37 6.88
N ASP A 132 -11.05 0.56 7.82
CA ASP A 132 -12.37 0.89 8.40
C ASP A 132 -13.37 1.38 7.32
N ALA A 133 -12.88 2.07 6.28
CA ALA A 133 -13.72 2.64 5.22
C ALA A 133 -14.04 1.65 4.09
N PHE A 134 -13.12 0.73 3.77
CA PHE A 134 -13.18 -0.08 2.55
C PHE A 134 -13.11 -1.59 2.77
N ALA A 135 -12.89 -2.05 4.00
CA ALA A 135 -12.58 -3.45 4.32
C ALA A 135 -13.33 -3.97 5.56
N SER A 136 -14.57 -3.54 5.76
CA SER A 136 -15.27 -3.72 7.04
C SER A 136 -15.54 -5.18 7.42
N ASP A 137 -15.59 -6.10 6.44
CA ASP A 137 -15.78 -7.55 6.65
C ASP A 137 -14.54 -8.36 6.20
N SER A 138 -13.36 -7.73 6.22
CA SER A 138 -12.11 -8.30 5.71
C SER A 138 -11.51 -9.40 6.59
N GLU A 139 -10.74 -10.30 5.97
CA GLU A 139 -9.80 -11.18 6.66
C GLU A 139 -8.56 -10.37 7.08
N GLU A 140 -8.42 -10.16 8.39
CA GLU A 140 -7.26 -9.48 8.97
C GLU A 140 -6.18 -10.46 9.44
N GLY A 141 -4.91 -10.04 9.39
CA GLY A 141 -3.82 -10.83 9.95
C GLY A 141 -2.46 -10.17 9.90
N LYS A 142 -1.44 -10.96 10.27
CA LYS A 142 -0.03 -10.55 10.22
C LYS A 142 0.84 -11.70 9.73
N SER A 143 1.67 -11.44 8.72
CA SER A 143 2.59 -12.43 8.15
C SER A 143 3.93 -11.78 7.81
N LYS A 144 5.04 -12.41 8.20
CA LYS A 144 6.41 -11.90 7.95
C LYS A 144 6.65 -10.43 8.36
N GLY A 145 5.97 -9.97 9.41
CA GLY A 145 6.06 -8.58 9.89
C GLY A 145 5.05 -7.62 9.25
N ILE A 146 4.37 -8.04 8.19
CA ILE A 146 3.39 -7.25 7.44
C ILE A 146 2.00 -7.49 8.04
N THR A 147 1.32 -6.42 8.45
CA THR A 147 -0.09 -6.44 8.84
C THR A 147 -0.93 -6.33 7.57
N TYR A 148 -2.04 -7.06 7.47
CA TYR A 148 -2.91 -7.03 6.30
C TYR A 148 -4.40 -7.07 6.67
N SER A 149 -5.21 -6.57 5.74
CA SER A 149 -6.67 -6.66 5.71
C SER A 149 -7.04 -6.97 4.26
N LEU A 150 -7.70 -8.10 4.04
CA LEU A 150 -8.04 -8.61 2.72
C LEU A 150 -9.53 -8.84 2.60
N GLU A 151 -10.15 -8.28 1.59
CA GLU A 151 -11.55 -8.52 1.28
C GLU A 151 -11.68 -9.04 -0.14
N HIS A 152 -12.51 -10.06 -0.27
CA HIS A 152 -12.97 -10.60 -1.54
C HIS A 152 -14.47 -10.73 -1.44
N GLY A 153 -15.20 -9.99 -2.27
CA GLY A 153 -16.65 -10.01 -2.23
C GLY A 153 -17.24 -8.79 -2.91
N GLY A 154 -18.37 -9.00 -3.59
CA GLY A 154 -19.01 -7.96 -4.40
C GLY A 154 -18.54 -7.97 -5.85
N GLY A 155 -19.35 -7.38 -6.73
CA GLY A 155 -19.12 -7.38 -8.18
C GLY A 155 -20.35 -7.78 -8.99
N THR A 156 -20.14 -8.11 -10.26
CA THR A 156 -21.18 -8.63 -11.16
C THR A 156 -20.94 -10.14 -11.40
N LYS A 157 -21.76 -10.78 -12.24
CA LYS A 157 -21.52 -12.19 -12.62
C LYS A 157 -20.20 -12.42 -13.35
N SER A 158 -19.60 -11.38 -13.93
CA SER A 158 -18.36 -11.54 -14.71
C SER A 158 -17.13 -10.92 -14.04
N LYS A 159 -17.30 -9.88 -13.21
CA LYS A 159 -16.20 -9.19 -12.51
C LYS A 159 -16.35 -9.28 -11.01
N GLU A 160 -15.28 -9.64 -10.31
CA GLU A 160 -15.22 -9.70 -8.85
C GLU A 160 -14.39 -8.53 -8.31
N SER A 161 -14.77 -8.05 -7.12
CA SER A 161 -14.03 -7.04 -6.39
C SER A 161 -12.99 -7.68 -5.47
N TYR A 162 -11.75 -7.19 -5.56
CA TYR A 162 -10.64 -7.58 -4.70
C TYR A 162 -10.05 -6.37 -4.01
N PHE A 163 -9.83 -6.50 -2.72
CA PHE A 163 -9.26 -5.47 -1.88
C PHE A 163 -8.18 -6.05 -0.97
N GLY A 164 -7.01 -5.43 -0.95
CA GLY A 164 -5.97 -5.72 0.01
C GLY A 164 -5.31 -4.44 0.48
N ALA A 165 -5.25 -4.24 1.80
CA ALA A 165 -4.41 -3.23 2.41
C ALA A 165 -3.33 -3.92 3.23
N TYR A 166 -2.10 -3.42 3.15
CA TYR A 166 -0.94 -3.98 3.82
C TYR A 166 -0.12 -2.86 4.47
N LEU A 167 0.31 -3.09 5.70
CA LEU A 167 1.14 -2.16 6.47
C LEU A 167 2.46 -2.83 6.82
N ASN A 168 3.57 -2.16 6.50
CA ASN A 168 4.91 -2.59 6.83
C ASN A 168 5.81 -1.39 7.17
N GLY A 169 6.12 -1.23 8.46
CA GLY A 169 6.83 -0.05 8.94
C GLY A 169 6.01 1.21 8.71
N ASN A 170 6.62 2.21 8.09
CA ASN A 170 5.99 3.48 7.72
C ASN A 170 5.40 3.46 6.30
N THR A 171 5.24 2.29 5.67
CA THR A 171 4.73 2.20 4.30
C THR A 171 3.47 1.36 4.22
N VAL A 172 2.51 1.83 3.42
CA VAL A 172 1.24 1.15 3.15
C VAL A 172 1.17 0.81 1.67
N LEU A 173 0.91 -0.47 1.38
CA LEU A 173 0.54 -0.95 0.05
C LEU A 173 -0.97 -1.15 0.03
N VAL A 174 -1.63 -0.71 -1.03
CA VAL A 174 -3.02 -1.04 -1.31
C VAL A 174 -3.18 -1.60 -2.71
N VAL A 175 -4.03 -2.61 -2.77
CA VAL A 175 -4.45 -3.32 -3.96
C VAL A 175 -5.97 -3.24 -4.04
N ARG A 176 -6.50 -2.58 -5.06
CA ARG A 176 -7.95 -2.53 -5.31
C ARG A 176 -8.24 -2.85 -6.76
N ALA A 177 -9.06 -3.86 -7.02
CA ALA A 177 -9.40 -4.25 -8.38
C ALA A 177 -10.86 -4.68 -8.50
N MET A 178 -11.42 -4.50 -9.69
CA MET A 178 -12.68 -5.10 -10.11
C MET A 178 -12.45 -5.76 -11.47
N VAL A 179 -12.21 -7.07 -11.48
CA VAL A 179 -11.68 -7.81 -12.64
C VAL A 179 -12.30 -9.19 -12.82
N GLU A 180 -12.28 -9.71 -14.05
CA GLU A 180 -12.61 -11.11 -14.38
C GLU A 180 -11.38 -12.03 -14.23
N GLU A 181 -10.19 -11.49 -14.52
CA GLU A 181 -8.91 -12.19 -14.47
C GLU A 181 -8.02 -11.53 -13.41
N THR A 182 -7.33 -12.35 -12.62
CA THR A 182 -6.64 -11.90 -11.42
C THR A 182 -5.14 -11.71 -11.60
N ASP A 183 -4.63 -11.81 -12.83
CA ASP A 183 -3.18 -11.86 -13.09
C ASP A 183 -2.45 -10.62 -12.55
N TYR A 184 -2.99 -9.41 -12.76
CA TYR A 184 -2.44 -8.17 -12.20
C TYR A 184 -2.45 -8.15 -10.66
N VAL A 185 -3.53 -8.64 -10.05
CA VAL A 185 -3.69 -8.67 -8.58
C VAL A 185 -2.72 -9.67 -7.95
N ASP A 186 -2.63 -10.87 -8.52
CA ASP A 186 -1.72 -11.90 -8.04
C ASP A 186 -0.25 -11.55 -8.36
N GLY A 187 0.01 -10.91 -9.50
CA GLY A 187 1.31 -10.42 -9.94
C GLY A 187 1.90 -9.41 -8.97
N ILE A 188 1.19 -8.31 -8.69
CA ILE A 188 1.66 -7.29 -7.76
C ILE A 188 1.82 -7.85 -6.34
N CYS A 189 0.87 -8.68 -5.86
CA CYS A 189 0.99 -9.29 -4.53
C CYS A 189 2.19 -10.24 -4.45
N LYS A 190 2.50 -10.95 -5.53
CA LYS A 190 3.68 -11.82 -5.62
C LYS A 190 4.97 -11.00 -5.64
N ALA A 191 5.03 -9.89 -6.38
CA ALA A 191 6.18 -8.98 -6.41
C ALA A 191 6.53 -8.49 -4.99
N TYR A 192 5.53 -8.10 -4.22
CA TYR A 192 5.70 -7.69 -2.82
C TYR A 192 5.81 -8.85 -1.81
N GLY A 193 5.63 -10.09 -2.25
CA GLY A 193 5.64 -11.27 -1.38
C GLY A 193 4.54 -11.28 -0.31
N VAL A 194 3.40 -10.64 -0.60
CA VAL A 194 2.23 -10.54 0.28
C VAL A 194 1.15 -11.55 -0.09
N LYS A 195 0.22 -11.81 0.84
CA LYS A 195 -0.94 -12.68 0.57
C LYS A 195 -1.91 -11.95 -0.34
N SER A 196 -2.27 -12.54 -1.48
CA SER A 196 -3.24 -11.96 -2.41
C SER A 196 -4.69 -12.03 -1.90
N PRO A 197 -5.52 -10.98 -2.10
CA PRO A 197 -6.94 -11.00 -1.76
C PRO A 197 -7.74 -12.03 -2.58
N THR A 198 -7.23 -12.46 -3.74
CA THR A 198 -7.88 -13.49 -4.59
C THR A 198 -7.92 -14.88 -3.92
N LYS A 199 -7.18 -15.05 -2.82
CA LYS A 199 -7.09 -16.29 -2.05
C LYS A 199 -7.96 -16.27 -0.79
N VAL A 200 -8.70 -15.19 -0.54
CA VAL A 200 -9.69 -15.08 0.53
C VAL A 200 -10.95 -15.83 0.10
N LYS A 201 -11.59 -16.53 1.05
CA LYS A 201 -12.76 -17.36 0.82
C LYS A 201 -14.04 -16.71 1.31
#